data_AF-A0A7C3LQ05-F1
#
_entry.id   AF-A0A7C3LQ05-F1
#
_cell.length_a   1.000
_cell.length_b   1.000
_cell.length_c   1.000
_cell.angle_alpha   90.00
_cell.angle_beta   90.00
_cell.angle_gamma   90.00
#
_symmetry.space_group_name_H-M   'P 1'
#
loop_
_entity.id
_entity.type
_entity.pdbx_description
1 polymer ?
#
loop_
_entity_poly.entity_id
_entity_poly.type
_entity_poly.pdbx_seq_one_letter_code
_entity_poly.pdbx_strand_id
1 'polypeptide(L)'
;MSAQKVEQIKIAGFVLKPNTPEIKALYLRIKEQFEAKGITVLLSEKSSAMIGIDGIAFEDLCEQSDSLVSLGGAGTLLSLVR
;
A
#
# COMPACT_ATOMS: atom_id res chain seq x y z
N MET A 1 31.96 4.43 3.16
CA MET A 1 30.62 3.93 2.78
C MET A 1 29.82 5.12 2.31
N SER A 2 29.65 5.26 1.00
CA SER A 2 28.86 6.36 0.42
C SER A 2 27.38 6.05 0.66
N ALA A 3 26.64 6.97 1.29
CA ALA A 3 25.20 6.86 1.44
C ALA A 3 24.59 6.79 0.03
N GLN A 4 24.12 5.62 -0.37
CA GLN A 4 23.32 5.49 -1.58
C GLN A 4 22.09 6.38 -1.40
N LYS A 5 21.93 7.34 -2.30
CA LYS A 5 20.75 8.20 -2.37
C LYS A 5 19.57 7.27 -2.62
N VAL A 6 18.71 7.08 -1.62
CA VAL A 6 17.48 6.30 -1.78
C VAL A 6 16.76 6.89 -2.99
N GLU A 7 16.55 6.08 -4.01
CA GLU A 7 15.77 6.50 -5.18
C GLU A 7 14.42 7.03 -4.68
N GLN A 8 13.99 8.14 -5.26
CA GLN A 8 12.76 8.79 -4.81
C GLN A 8 11.60 7.83 -5.06
N ILE A 9 10.97 7.34 -3.98
CA ILE A 9 9.77 6.50 -4.05
C ILE A 9 8.70 7.27 -4.81
N LYS A 10 8.23 6.73 -5.93
CA LYS A 10 7.17 7.31 -6.77
C LYS A 10 5.87 6.54 -6.67
N ILE A 11 5.93 5.24 -6.39
CA ILE A 11 4.76 4.37 -6.32
C ILE A 11 4.80 3.54 -5.04
N ALA A 12 3.74 3.64 -4.24
CA ALA A 12 3.55 2.88 -3.01
C ALA A 12 2.33 1.96 -3.13
N GLY A 13 2.55 0.65 -3.00
CA GLY A 13 1.50 -0.37 -3.05
C GLY A 13 1.00 -0.73 -1.65
N PHE A 14 -0.30 -0.64 -1.41
CA PHE A 14 -0.89 -0.88 -0.10
C PHE A 14 -1.59 -2.25 0.00
N VAL A 15 -1.39 -2.89 1.15
CA VAL A 15 -2.18 -4.04 1.62
C VAL A 15 -2.73 -3.71 3.00
N LEU A 16 -4.04 -3.88 3.16
CA LEU A 16 -4.76 -3.56 4.39
C LEU A 16 -4.96 -4.82 5.24
N LYS A 17 -5.12 -4.62 6.55
CA LYS A 17 -5.56 -5.69 7.44
C LYS A 17 -6.90 -6.26 6.96
N PRO A 18 -7.01 -7.59 6.75
CA PRO A 18 -8.25 -8.21 6.28
C PRO A 18 -9.38 -8.09 7.31
N ASN A 19 -10.63 -8.17 6.84
CA ASN A 19 -11.85 -8.15 7.65
C ASN A 19 -11.97 -6.92 8.57
N THR A 20 -11.37 -5.79 8.19
CA THR A 20 -11.33 -4.55 8.98
C THR A 20 -11.80 -3.36 8.12
N PRO A 21 -13.07 -3.31 7.69
CA PRO A 21 -13.57 -2.26 6.79
C PRO A 21 -13.46 -0.84 7.37
N GLU A 22 -13.48 -0.69 8.69
CA GLU A 22 -13.30 0.57 9.42
C GLU A 22 -11.92 1.22 9.16
N ILE A 23 -10.94 0.47 8.66
CA ILE A 23 -9.62 0.99 8.30
C ILE A 23 -9.66 1.95 7.11
N LYS A 24 -10.78 1.97 6.35
CA LYS A 24 -10.97 2.83 5.16
C LYS A 24 -10.62 4.29 5.43
N ALA A 25 -11.14 4.86 6.53
CA ALA A 25 -10.90 6.27 6.85
C ALA A 25 -9.41 6.57 7.11
N LEU A 26 -8.72 5.65 7.80
CA LEU A 26 -7.28 5.76 8.03
C LEU A 26 -6.50 5.63 6.73
N TYR A 27 -6.85 4.64 5.90
CA TYR A 27 -6.21 4.44 4.59
C TYR A 27 -6.36 5.68 3.70
N LEU A 28 -7.57 6.25 3.56
CA LEU A 28 -7.80 7.43 2.73
C LEU A 28 -6.99 8.63 3.21
N ARG A 29 -6.92 8.86 4.53
CA ARG A 29 -6.07 9.91 5.10
C ARG A 29 -4.59 9.69 4.78
N ILE A 30 -4.09 8.47 4.88
CA ILE A 30 -2.68 8.15 4.57
C ILE A 30 -2.44 8.31 3.06
N LYS A 31 -3.35 7.84 2.22
CA LYS A 31 -3.30 7.99 0.75
C LYS A 31 -3.13 9.46 0.36
N GLU A 32 -3.93 10.35 0.92
CA GLU A 32 -3.82 11.80 0.68
C GLU A 32 -2.43 12.35 1.04
N GLN A 33 -1.80 11.87 2.12
CA GLN A 33 -0.46 12.31 2.53
C GLN A 33 0.65 11.83 1.57
N PHE A 34 0.48 10.65 0.97
CA PHE A 34 1.40 10.14 -0.05
C PHE A 34 1.24 10.92 -1.36
N GLU A 35 0.00 11.10 -1.82
CA GLU A 35 -0.31 11.80 -3.06
C GLU A 35 0.07 13.29 -3.00
N ALA A 36 -0.10 13.94 -1.85
CA ALA A 36 0.37 15.31 -1.62
C ALA A 36 1.89 15.48 -1.77
N LYS A 37 2.66 14.38 -1.66
CA LYS A 37 4.12 14.34 -1.88
C LYS A 37 4.49 13.87 -3.30
N GLY A 38 3.50 13.71 -4.18
CA GLY A 38 3.70 13.20 -5.54
C GLY A 38 3.95 11.69 -5.62
N ILE A 39 3.57 10.93 -4.58
CA ILE A 39 3.68 9.47 -4.56
C ILE A 39 2.34 8.88 -4.99
N THR A 40 2.34 8.09 -6.07
CA THR A 40 1.17 7.35 -6.53
C THR A 40 0.87 6.22 -5.56
N VAL A 41 -0.39 6.07 -5.18
CA VAL A 41 -0.84 5.03 -4.26
C VAL A 41 -1.65 3.99 -5.00
N LEU A 42 -1.16 2.75 -4.99
CA LEU A 42 -1.87 1.59 -5.51
C LEU A 42 -2.44 0.77 -4.34
N LEU A 43 -3.52 0.04 -4.57
CA LEU A 43 -4.17 -0.79 -3.57
C LEU A 43 -4.43 -2.19 -4.12
N SER A 44 -4.08 -3.21 -3.34
CA SER A 44 -4.43 -4.60 -3.67
C SER A 44 -5.94 -4.79 -3.82
N GLU A 45 -6.33 -5.61 -4.80
CA GLU A 45 -7.72 -5.98 -5.10
C GLU A 45 -8.48 -6.43 -3.85
N LYS A 46 -7.91 -7.33 -3.02
CA LYS A 46 -8.54 -7.83 -1.80
C LYS A 46 -8.83 -6.71 -0.80
N SER A 47 -7.88 -5.78 -0.64
CA SER A 47 -8.03 -4.63 0.24
C SER A 47 -9.07 -3.66 -0.28
N SER A 48 -9.07 -3.42 -1.59
CA SER A 48 -9.98 -2.51 -2.28
C SER A 48 -11.43 -3.00 -2.23
N ALA A 49 -11.65 -4.30 -2.48
CA ALA A 49 -12.95 -4.96 -2.39
C ALA A 49 -13.53 -4.86 -0.96
N MET A 50 -12.69 -5.03 0.07
CA MET A 50 -13.11 -4.92 1.47
C MET A 50 -13.65 -3.52 1.82
N ILE A 51 -13.10 -2.45 1.23
CA ILE A 51 -13.49 -1.07 1.53
C ILE A 51 -14.35 -0.43 0.44
N GLY A 52 -14.72 -1.18 -0.60
CA GLY A 52 -15.57 -0.74 -1.71
C GLY A 52 -14.94 0.36 -2.55
N ILE A 53 -13.68 0.19 -2.96
CA ILE A 53 -12.99 1.04 -3.94
C ILE A 53 -12.24 0.18 -4.96
N ASP A 54 -11.68 0.81 -6.00
CA ASP A 54 -10.90 0.12 -7.02
C ASP A 54 -9.50 -0.25 -6.53
N GLY A 55 -9.00 -1.36 -7.02
CA GLY A 55 -7.66 -1.88 -6.76
C GLY A 55 -7.16 -2.72 -7.92
N ILE A 56 -5.93 -3.22 -7.79
CA ILE A 56 -5.24 -3.99 -8.82
C ILE A 56 -4.86 -5.38 -8.30
N ALA A 57 -4.58 -6.31 -9.21
CA ALA A 57 -4.10 -7.64 -8.84
C ALA A 57 -2.84 -7.53 -7.96
N PHE A 58 -2.64 -8.50 -7.07
CA PHE A 58 -1.52 -8.44 -6.13
C PHE A 58 -0.17 -8.54 -6.85
N GLU A 59 -0.12 -9.33 -7.92
CA GLU A 59 1.04 -9.48 -8.80
C GLU A 59 1.40 -8.14 -9.44
N ASP A 60 0.43 -7.44 -10.03
CA ASP A 60 0.59 -6.11 -10.60
C ASP A 60 1.05 -5.09 -9.54
N LEU A 61 0.51 -5.17 -8.31
CA LEU A 61 0.91 -4.33 -7.20
C LEU A 61 2.40 -4.49 -6.89
N CYS A 62 2.89 -5.72 -6.86
CA CYS A 62 4.28 -6.04 -6.60
C CYS A 62 5.20 -5.58 -7.73
N GLU A 63 4.78 -5.73 -8.99
CA GLU A 63 5.59 -5.32 -10.16
C GLU A 63 5.67 -3.80 -10.34
N GLN A 64 4.59 -3.06 -10.03
CA GLN A 64 4.50 -1.62 -10.28
C GLN A 64 4.99 -0.75 -9.12
N SER A 65 5.09 -1.29 -7.91
CA SER A 65 5.42 -0.49 -6.72
C SER A 65 6.92 -0.41 -6.45
N ASP A 66 7.42 0.79 -6.13
CA ASP A 66 8.79 0.96 -5.61
C ASP A 66 8.88 0.51 -4.14
N SER A 67 7.76 0.55 -3.42
CA SER A 67 7.66 0.15 -2.02
C SER A 67 6.29 -0.43 -1.71
N LEU A 68 6.25 -1.46 -0.87
CA LEU A 68 5.02 -2.05 -0.36
C LEU A 68 4.76 -1.61 1.08
N VAL A 69 3.52 -1.21 1.35
CA VAL A 69 3.06 -0.71 2.64
C VAL A 69 1.99 -1.64 3.20
N SER A 70 2.30 -2.27 4.33
CA SER A 70 1.33 -3.04 5.11
C SER A 70 0.64 -2.12 6.13
N LEU A 71 -0.65 -1.83 5.95
CA LEU A 71 -1.46 -1.13 6.95
C LEU A 71 -2.22 -2.14 7.81
N GLY A 72 -1.54 -2.63 8.85
CA GLY A 72 -2.04 -3.68 9.73
C GLY A 72 -1.03 -4.12 10.78
N GLY A 73 -1.22 -5.32 11.33
CA GLY A 73 -0.33 -5.91 12.34
C GLY A 73 0.68 -6.89 11.74
N ALA A 74 1.35 -7.66 12.62
CA ALA A 74 2.35 -8.67 12.21
C ALA A 74 1.80 -9.69 11.21
N GLY A 75 0.55 -10.13 11.36
CA GLY A 75 -0.08 -11.06 10.42
C GLY A 75 -0.25 -10.47 9.01
N THR A 76 -0.53 -9.17 8.90
CA THR A 76 -0.62 -8.47 7.61
C THR A 76 0.75 -8.39 6.95
N LEU A 77 1.77 -8.01 7.73
CA LEU A 77 3.14 -7.93 7.22
C LEU A 77 3.66 -9.30 6.78
N LEU A 78 3.47 -10.36 7.58
CA LEU A 78 3.85 -11.72 7.21
C LEU A 78 3.11 -12.22 5.98
N SER A 79 1.85 -11.84 5.80
CA SER A 79 1.09 -12.19 4.59
C SER A 79 1.61 -11.46 3.36
N LEU A 80 2.13 -10.24 3.50
CA LEU A 80 2.64 -9.42 2.40
C LEU A 80 3.98 -9.93 1.87
N VAL A 81 4.82 -10.48 2.76
CA VAL A 81 6.22 -10.87 2.44
C VAL A 81 6.39 -12.38 2.18
N ARG A 82 5.30 -13.14 2.14
CA ARG A 82 5.31 -14.56 1.76
C ARG A 82 5.43 -14.72 0.27
#